data_AF-A0A1V3WCM3-F1
#
_entry.id   AF-A0A1V3WCM3-F1
#
_cell.length_a   1.000
_cell.length_b   1.000
_cell.length_c   1.000
_cell.angle_alpha   90.00
_cell.angle_beta   90.00
_cell.angle_gamma   90.00
#
_symmetry.space_group_name_H-M   'P 1'
#
loop_
_entity.id
_entity.type
_entity.pdbx_description
1 polymer ?
#
loop_
_entity_poly.entity_id
_entity_poly.type
_entity_poly.pdbx_seq_one_letter_code
_entity_poly.pdbx_strand_id
1 'polypeptide(L)' 'MSGPEEDVRVVRLADLNPADIDMRCLLIIGSSQTQWYSTDSGDRVFTPRRYPT' A
#
# COMPACT_ATOMS: atom_id res chain seq x y z
N MET A 1 9.92 9.98 -12.99
CA MET A 1 9.62 8.74 -13.72
C MET A 1 10.21 7.63 -12.88
N SER A 2 9.38 6.68 -12.48
CA SER A 2 9.85 5.50 -11.76
C SER A 2 10.81 4.68 -12.61
N GLY A 3 11.82 4.11 -11.97
CA GLY A 3 12.85 3.33 -12.65
C GLY A 3 12.34 1.95 -13.06
N PRO A 4 13.07 1.22 -13.93
CA PRO A 4 12.73 -0.14 -14.34
C PRO A 4 12.66 -1.17 -13.18
N GLU A 5 13.12 -0.79 -11.98
CA GLU A 5 13.07 -1.60 -10.76
C GLU A 5 11.94 -1.16 -9.80
N GLU A 6 11.03 -0.28 -10.23
CA GLU A 6 9.87 0.07 -9.39
C GLU A 6 8.98 -1.14 -9.17
N ASP A 7 8.77 -1.48 -7.90
CA ASP A 7 7.81 -2.48 -7.44
C ASP A 7 6.88 -1.85 -6.40
N VAL A 8 5.59 -2.15 -6.50
CA VAL A 8 4.56 -1.65 -5.59
C VAL A 8 3.83 -2.83 -4.98
N ARG A 9 3.96 -2.97 -3.66
CA ARG A 9 3.33 -4.03 -2.88
C ARG A 9 2.37 -3.45 -1.86
N VAL A 10 1.18 -4.05 -1.78
CA VAL A 10 0.20 -3.76 -0.73
C VAL A 10 0.14 -4.96 0.20
N VAL A 11 0.44 -4.75 1.48
CA VAL A 11 0.39 -5.79 2.51
C VAL A 11 -0.37 -5.30 3.72
N ARG A 12 -0.93 -6.23 4.50
CA ARG A 12 -1.46 -5.88 5.82
C ARG A 12 -0.30 -5.53 6.73
N LEU A 13 -0.50 -4.57 7.62
CA LEU A 13 0.54 -4.13 8.55
C LEU A 13 1.06 -5.27 9.44
N ALA A 14 0.18 -6.23 9.80
CA ALA A 14 0.57 -7.41 10.58
C ALA A 14 1.50 -8.37 9.82
N ASP A 15 1.47 -8.32 8.50
CA ASP A 15 2.23 -9.20 7.61
C ASP A 15 3.51 -8.49 7.08
N LEU A 16 3.78 -7.25 7.49
CA LEU A 16 4.93 -6.47 7.05
C LEU A 16 6.24 -7.01 7.65
N ASN A 17 7.16 -7.44 6.79
CA ASN A 17 8.53 -7.78 7.17
C ASN A 17 9.44 -6.54 7.08
N PRO A 18 10.03 -6.03 8.17
CA PRO A 18 10.91 -4.86 8.12
C PRO A 18 12.16 -5.04 7.26
N ALA A 19 12.63 -6.28 7.06
CA ALA A 19 13.79 -6.57 6.23
C ALA A 19 13.55 -6.33 4.73
N ASP A 20 12.30 -6.20 4.30
CA ASP A 20 11.94 -5.90 2.91
C ASP A 20 12.07 -4.40 2.58
N ILE A 21 12.30 -3.53 3.57
CA ILE A 21 12.34 -2.08 3.42
C ILE A 21 13.80 -1.59 3.40
N ASP A 22 14.23 -1.06 2.26
CA ASP A 22 15.56 -0.48 2.08
C ASP A 22 15.53 1.06 2.00
N MET A 23 16.69 1.67 1.72
CA MET A 23 16.84 3.14 1.62
C MET A 23 16.13 3.76 0.40
N ARG A 24 15.68 2.95 -0.56
CA ARG A 24 14.96 3.40 -1.77
C ARG A 24 13.47 3.09 -1.71
N CYS A 25 13.00 2.47 -0.63
CA CYS A 25 11.59 2.16 -0.42
C CYS A 25 10.83 3.34 0.19
N LEU A 26 9.67 3.68 -0.40
CA LEU A 26 8.70 4.59 0.19
C LEU A 26 7.60 3.78 0.89
N LEU A 27 7.63 3.74 2.23
CA LEU A 27 6.58 3.08 3.01
C LEU A 27 5.43 4.05 3.28
N ILE A 28 4.23 3.70 2.82
CA ILE A 28 3.00 4.47 3.05
C ILE A 28 2.11 3.68 3.99
N ILE A 29 1.78 4.26 5.15
CA ILE A 29 0.85 3.66 6.12
C ILE A 29 -0.52 4.35 6.00
N GLY A 30 -1.52 3.57 5.62
CA GLY A 30 -2.91 4.00 5.57
C GLY A 30 -3.51 4.24 6.96
N SER A 31 -4.65 4.92 7.01
CA SER A 31 -5.44 5.02 8.25
C SER A 31 -6.20 3.72 8.50
N SER A 32 -6.83 3.60 9.67
CA SER A 32 -7.72 2.47 9.97
C SER A 32 -8.92 2.34 9.03
N GLN A 33 -9.20 3.36 8.22
CA GLN A 33 -10.27 3.35 7.22
C GLN A 33 -9.76 3.13 5.79
N THR A 34 -8.45 3.01 5.58
CA THR A 34 -7.92 2.74 4.25
C THR A 34 -8.44 1.40 3.76
N GLN A 35 -9.05 1.42 2.57
CA GLN A 35 -9.61 0.26 1.90
C GLN A 35 -8.66 -0.19 0.79
N TRP A 36 -8.56 -1.50 0.64
CA TRP A 36 -7.77 -2.17 -0.38
C TRP A 36 -8.65 -3.15 -1.15
N TYR A 37 -8.59 -3.08 -2.48
CA TYR A 37 -9.22 -4.03 -3.38
C TYR A 37 -8.29 -4.37 -4.54
N SER A 38 -8.26 -5.65 -4.90
CA SER A 38 -7.54 -6.12 -6.09
C SER A 38 -8.43 -5.99 -7.32
N THR A 39 -7.87 -5.48 -8.40
CA THR A 39 -8.54 -5.33 -9.71
C THR A 39 -7.74 -6.06 -10.78
N ASP A 40 -8.33 -6.22 -11.97
CA ASP A 40 -7.62 -6.73 -13.15
C ASP A 40 -6.42 -5.86 -13.54
N SER A 41 -6.40 -4.60 -13.08
CA SER A 41 -5.31 -3.63 -13.29
C SER A 41 -4.31 -3.55 -12.12
N GLY A 42 -4.41 -4.44 -11.14
CA GLY A 42 -3.58 -4.45 -9.92
C GLY A 42 -4.31 -3.97 -8.67
N ASP A 43 -3.56 -3.86 -7.58
CA ASP A 43 -4.08 -3.43 -6.28
C ASP A 43 -4.41 -1.94 -6.26
N ARG A 44 -5.57 -1.62 -5.69
CA ARG A 44 -5.99 -0.24 -5.46
C ARG A 44 -6.24 0.02 -4.00
N VAL A 45 -5.69 1.13 -3.53
CA VAL A 45 -5.75 1.57 -2.14
C VAL A 45 -6.26 3.00 -2.09
N PHE A 46 -7.26 3.25 -1.24
CA PHE A 46 -7.77 4.60 -0.99
C PHE A 46 -8.38 4.72 0.40
N THR A 47 -8.44 5.94 0.92
CA THR A 47 -9.14 6.23 2.18
C THR A 47 -10.43 6.98 1.86
N PRO A 48 -11.61 6.43 2.18
CA PRO A 48 -12.87 7.14 2.08
C PRO A 48 -12.84 8.44 2.91
N ARG A 49 -13.48 9.50 2.40
CA ARG A 49 -13.56 10.78 3.14
C ARG A 49 -14.62 10.77 4.25
N ARG A 50 -15.37 9.68 4.41
CA ARG A 50 -16.46 9.54 5.37
C ARG A 50 -16.27 8.27 6.17
N TYR A 51 -16.51 8.37 7.47
CA TYR A 51 -16.58 7.20 8.34
C TYR A 51 -17.85 6.42 8.04
N PRO A 52 -17.77 5.08 7.96
CA PRO A 52 -18.97 4.25 7.94
C PRO A 52 -19.81 4.60 9.18
N THR A 53 -21.10 4.89 8.95
CA THR A 53 -22.11 5.02 10.01
C THR A 53 -22.48 3.66 10.55
#